data_AF-A0A7C8B604-F1
#
_entry.id   AF-A0A7C8B604-F1
#
_cell.length_a   1.000
_cell.length_b   1.000
_cell.length_c   1.000
_cell.angle_alpha   90.00
_cell.angle_beta   90.00
_cell.angle_gamma   90.00
#
_symmetry.space_group_name_H-M   'P 1'
#
loop_
_entity.id
_entity.type
_entity.pdbx_description
1 polymer ?
#
loop_
_entity_poly.entity_id
_entity_poly.type
_entity_poly.pdbx_seq_one_letter_code
_entity_poly.pdbx_strand_id
1 'polypeptide(L)' 'MKKGDVVKFKNVVDDGDESLRMILLEDPDGGRVLVESIVEMNIRPTYRYSVDDLETCTQK' A
#
# COMPACT_ATOMS: atom_id res chain seq x y z
N MET A 1 7.23 -8.17 -2.57
CA MET A 1 6.94 -7.07 -1.63
C MET A 1 7.92 -7.16 -0.49
N LYS A 2 8.58 -6.05 -0.14
CA LYS A 2 9.42 -5.87 1.04
C LYS A 2 9.20 -4.48 1.62
N LYS A 3 9.65 -4.25 2.85
CA LYS A 3 9.67 -2.93 3.49
C LYS A 3 10.29 -1.88 2.54
N GLY A 4 9.60 -0.75 2.41
CA GLY A 4 9.99 0.36 1.55
C GLY A 4 9.46 0.27 0.11
N ASP A 5 8.89 -0.86 -0.32
CA ASP A 5 8.23 -0.94 -1.61
C ASP A 5 6.99 -0.03 -1.64
N VAL A 6 6.74 0.59 -2.80
CA VAL A 6 5.48 1.29 -3.07
C VAL A 6 4.48 0.33 -3.68
N VAL A 7 3.27 0.32 -3.15
CA VAL A 7 2.18 -0.57 -3.54
C VAL A 7 0.90 0.21 -3.81
N LYS A 8 0.00 -0.45 -4.52
CA LYS A 8 -1.38 0.00 -4.78
C LYS A 8 -2.34 -1.17 -4.58
N PHE A 9 -3.63 -0.87 -4.54
CA PHE A 9 -4.64 -1.92 -4.56
C PHE A 9 -4.60 -2.69 -5.88
N LYS A 10 -4.69 -4.01 -5.78
CA LYS A 10 -4.76 -4.92 -6.92
C LYS A 10 -6.13 -4.86 -7.61
N ASN A 11 -7.19 -4.74 -6.81
CA ASN A 11 -8.54 -4.56 -7.29
C ASN A 11 -9.02 -3.18 -6.84
N VAL A 12 -9.30 -2.31 -7.80
CA VAL A 12 -9.87 -0.98 -7.58
C VAL A 12 -11.39 -1.15 -7.53
N VAL A 13 -12.00 -0.81 -6.39
CA VAL A 13 -13.46 -0.86 -6.22
C VAL A 13 -14.06 0.54 -6.36
N ASP A 14 -13.34 1.56 -5.90
CA ASP A 14 -13.71 2.97 -6.02
C ASP A 14 -12.68 3.75 -6.85
N ASP A 15 -13.12 4.75 -7.61
CA ASP A 15 -12.25 5.57 -8.49
C ASP A 15 -11.08 6.22 -7.73
N GLY A 16 -11.23 6.49 -6.43
CA GLY A 16 -10.17 7.04 -5.58
C GLY A 16 -8.99 6.09 -5.37
N ASP A 17 -9.25 4.77 -5.38
CA ASP A 17 -8.26 3.74 -5.06
C ASP A 17 -7.22 3.56 -6.17
N GLU A 18 -7.58 3.88 -7.42
CA GLU A 18 -6.67 3.75 -8.56
C GLU A 18 -5.44 4.66 -8.41
N SER A 19 -5.65 5.85 -7.85
CA SER A 19 -4.61 6.85 -7.64
C SER A 19 -3.85 6.66 -6.33
N LEU A 20 -4.41 5.92 -5.37
CA LEU A 20 -3.80 5.77 -4.04
C LEU A 20 -2.49 4.98 -4.14
N ARG A 21 -1.44 5.54 -3.53
CA ARG A 21 -0.15 4.88 -3.37
C ARG A 21 0.16 4.75 -1.90
N MET A 22 0.75 3.62 -1.54
CA MET A 22 1.08 3.29 -0.18
C MET A 22 2.51 2.76 -0.11
N ILE A 23 3.21 3.00 0.99
CA ILE A 23 4.56 2.47 1.23
C ILE A 23 4.52 1.41 2.33
N LEU A 24 5.23 0.30 2.13
CA LEU A 24 5.36 -0.75 3.14
C LEU A 24 6.26 -0.29 4.28
N LEU A 25 5.76 -0.34 5.51
CA LEU A 25 6.53 0.00 6.71
C LEU A 25 7.25 -1.20 7.34
N GLU A 26 6.79 -2.41 7.02
CA GLU A 26 7.32 -3.69 7.46
C GLU A 26 7.37 -4.70 6.30
N ASP A 27 8.15 -5.77 6.46
CA ASP A 27 8.06 -6.92 5.57
C ASP A 27 6.76 -7.67 5.88
N PRO A 28 6.10 -8.29 4.87
CA PRO A 28 4.89 -9.05 5.13
C PRO A 28 5.10 -10.18 6.13
N ASP A 29 4.24 -10.26 7.14
CA ASP A 29 4.22 -11.33 8.13
C ASP A 29 2.81 -11.94 8.21
N GLY A 30 2.73 -13.26 8.11
CA GLY A 30 1.44 -13.98 8.12
C GLY A 30 0.43 -13.53 7.05
N GLY A 31 0.89 -13.04 5.90
CA GLY A 31 0.03 -12.57 4.80
C GLY A 31 -0.58 -11.19 5.00
N ARG A 32 -0.18 -10.46 6.05
CA ARG A 32 -0.60 -9.07 6.29
C ARG A 32 0.60 -8.14 6.32
N VAL A 33 0.36 -6.86 6.06
CA VAL A 33 1.41 -5.85 6.08
C VAL A 33 0.87 -4.49 6.53
N LEU A 34 1.67 -3.77 7.32
CA LEU A 34 1.44 -2.38 7.65
C LEU A 34 1.94 -1.45 6.54
N VAL A 35 1.08 -0.54 6.09
CA VAL A 35 1.38 0.44 5.05
C VAL A 35 1.07 1.86 5.52
N GLU A 36 1.75 2.85 4.94
CA GLU A 36 1.47 4.28 5.07
C GLU A 36 0.93 4.82 3.75
N SER A 37 -0.15 5.60 3.78
CA SER A 37 -0.69 6.24 2.58
C SER A 37 0.14 7.46 2.18
N ILE A 38 0.51 7.55 0.90
CA ILE A 38 1.23 8.68 0.32
C ILE A 38 0.21 9.73 -0.11
N VAL A 39 -0.18 10.59 0.84
CA VAL A 39 -1.17 11.66 0.65
C VAL A 39 -0.62 12.99 1.17
N GLU A 40 -1.12 14.10 0.63
CA GLU A 40 -0.74 15.47 1.05
C GLU A 40 -1.43 15.86 2.37
N MET A 41 -1.12 15.14 3.44
CA MET A 41 -1.62 15.41 4.80
C MET A 41 -0.45 15.54 5.78
N ASN A 42 -0.60 16.42 6.77
CA ASN A 42 0.39 16.57 7.84
C ASN A 42 0.51 15.30 8.71
N ILE A 43 -0.59 14.57 8.87
CA ILE A 43 -0.63 13.28 9.53
C ILE A 43 -0.84 12.23 8.44
N ARG A 44 0.12 11.33 8.29
CA ARG A 44 0.04 10.25 7.31
C ARG A 44 -0.66 9.04 7.92
N PRO A 45 -1.80 8.62 7.36
CA PRO A 45 -2.54 7.51 7.93
C PRO A 45 -1.84 6.18 7.60
N THR A 46 -1.90 5.26 8.55
CA THR A 46 -1.36 3.90 8.42
C THR A 46 -2.48 2.88 8.53
N TYR A 47 -2.37 1.81 7.74
CA TYR A 47 -3.39 0.75 7.63
C TYR A 47 -2.74 -0.63 7.53
N ARG A 48 -3.46 -1.67 7.96
CA ARG A 48 -3.06 -3.07 7.73
C ARG A 48 -3.92 -3.67 6.62
N TYR A 49 -3.27 -4.21 5.60
CA TYR A 49 -3.93 -4.89 4.48
C TYR A 49 -3.43 -6.32 4.33
N SER A 50 -4.22 -7.15 3.65
CA SER A 50 -3.75 -8.42 3.13
C SER A 50 -2.76 -8.16 2.00
N VAL A 51 -1.68 -8.95 1.92
CA VAL A 51 -0.80 -8.90 0.74
C VAL A 51 -1.53 -9.27 -0.55
N ASP A 52 -2.59 -10.08 -0.45
CA ASP A 52 -3.37 -10.52 -1.61
C ASP A 52 -4.20 -9.38 -2.24
N ASP A 53 -4.49 -8.34 -1.46
CA ASP A 53 -5.23 -7.14 -1.91
C ASP A 53 -4.30 -6.10 -2.56
N LEU A 54 -2.99 -6.29 -2.49
CA LEU A 54 -1.97 -5.32 -2.89
C LEU A 54 -1.11 -5.83 -4.04
N GLU A 55 -0.58 -4.89 -4.83
CA GLU A 55 0.45 -5.16 -5.83
C GLU A 55 1.56 -4.10 -5.79
N THR A 56 2.80 -4.51 -6.08
CA THR A 56 3.95 -3.60 -6.15
C THR A 56 3.89 -2.73 -7.40
N CYS A 57 4.11 -1.43 -7.23
CA CYS A 57 4.34 -0.54 -8.34
C CYS A 57 5.75 -0.79 -8.90
N THR A 58 5.86 -1.50 -10.02
CA THR A 58 7.12 -1.54 -10.79
C THR A 58 7.39 -0.16 -11.36
N GLN A 59 8.43 0.52 -10.88
CA GLN A 59 9.03 1.63 -11.62
C GLN A 59 9.56 1.05 -12.94
N LYS A 60 8.92 1.42 -14.05
CA LYS A 60 9.50 1.26 -15.39
C LYS A 60 10.42 2.43 -15.68
#